data_AF-A0A239LZE2-F1
#
_entry.id   AF-A0A239LZE2-F1
#
_cell.length_a   1.000
_cell.length_b   1.000
_cell.length_c   1.000
_cell.angle_alpha   90.00
_cell.angle_beta   90.00
_cell.angle_gamma   90.00
#
_symmetry.space_group_name_H-M   'P 1'
#
loop_
_entity.id
_entity.type
_entity.pdbx_description
1 polymer ?
#
loop_
_entity_poly.entity_id
_entity_poly.type
_entity_poly.pdbx_seq_one_letter_code
_entity_poly.pdbx_strand_id
1 'polypeptide(L)'
;MCITLTPDSTTLGIAFMDDAHDALHRKLDQFSALSDDAFASAFEELIENVRAHFAEEEQAMQAIDFAGTSCHRGQHVQALSALHHALQRIREGAIAEGREVIGLFSQWLNFHIGSMDAMLALVMRDVQAEKASCVAA
;
A
#
# COMPACT_ATOMS: atom_id res chain seq x y z
N MET A 1 10.17 -20.35 21.12
CA MET A 1 10.81 -20.20 19.80
C MET A 1 9.95 -19.21 19.03
N CYS A 2 10.31 -17.92 19.07
CA CYS A 2 9.59 -16.88 18.33
C CYS A 2 10.05 -16.96 16.89
N ILE A 3 9.12 -17.19 15.96
CA ILE A 3 9.38 -17.04 14.54
C ILE A 3 9.56 -15.54 14.32
N THR A 4 10.80 -15.12 14.12
CA THR A 4 11.10 -13.82 13.50
C THR A 4 10.79 -13.98 12.01
N LEU A 5 9.57 -13.66 11.61
CA LEU A 5 9.26 -13.34 10.22
C LEU A 5 9.97 -12.01 9.93
N THR A 6 11.07 -12.04 9.19
CA THR A 6 11.58 -10.86 8.50
C THR A 6 10.62 -10.58 7.34
N PRO A 7 9.83 -9.48 7.34
CA PRO A 7 8.98 -9.16 6.21
C PRO A 7 9.81 -8.37 5.19
N ASP A 8 10.83 -8.99 4.58
CA ASP A 8 11.76 -8.27 3.70
C ASP A 8 11.47 -8.46 2.21
N SER A 9 10.34 -9.09 1.83
CA SER A 9 9.93 -9.15 0.42
C SER A 9 8.63 -8.39 0.21
N THR A 10 8.78 -7.09 -0.05
CA THR A 10 7.79 -6.25 -0.76
C THR A 10 7.54 -6.73 -2.19
N THR A 11 8.47 -7.53 -2.71
CA THR A 11 8.46 -8.06 -4.06
C THR A 11 7.42 -9.18 -4.20
N LEU A 12 6.39 -8.90 -4.98
CA LEU A 12 5.35 -9.81 -5.44
C LEU A 12 5.57 -10.24 -6.90
N GLY A 13 6.57 -9.70 -7.59
CA GLY A 13 6.87 -10.06 -8.98
C GLY A 13 5.91 -9.43 -9.99
N ILE A 14 5.28 -8.32 -9.61
CA ILE A 14 4.48 -7.45 -10.48
C ILE A 14 5.10 -6.06 -10.38
N ALA A 15 5.81 -5.64 -11.44
CA ALA A 15 6.72 -4.49 -11.39
C ALA A 15 6.10 -3.21 -10.80
N PHE A 16 4.91 -2.81 -11.25
CA PHE A 16 4.29 -1.57 -10.75
C PHE A 16 3.91 -1.65 -9.27
N MET A 17 3.48 -2.83 -8.78
CA MET A 17 3.18 -3.04 -7.36
C MET A 17 4.46 -3.01 -6.54
N ASP A 18 5.50 -3.71 -6.99
CA ASP A 18 6.79 -3.78 -6.31
C ASP A 18 7.42 -2.39 -6.19
N ASP A 19 7.42 -1.62 -7.27
CA ASP A 19 7.94 -0.25 -7.32
C ASP A 19 7.18 0.68 -6.35
N ALA A 20 5.85 0.56 -6.31
CA ALA A 20 4.99 1.37 -5.44
C ALA A 20 5.14 0.99 -3.96
N HIS A 21 5.18 -0.31 -3.62
CA HIS A 21 5.42 -0.79 -2.26
C HIS A 21 6.77 -0.29 -1.73
N ASP A 22 7.83 -0.45 -2.52
CA ASP A 22 9.17 0.03 -2.18
C ASP A 22 9.19 1.56 -1.98
N ALA A 23 8.47 2.31 -2.83
CA ALA A 23 8.35 3.76 -2.68
C ALA A 23 7.60 4.16 -1.41
N LEU A 24 6.52 3.46 -1.06
CA LEU A 24 5.75 3.70 0.16
C LEU A 24 6.57 3.37 1.42
N HIS A 25 7.30 2.25 1.46
CA HIS A 25 8.17 1.93 2.59
C HIS A 25 9.28 2.95 2.77
N ARG A 26 9.97 3.34 1.68
CA ARG A 26 10.97 4.42 1.75
C ARG A 26 10.38 5.73 2.27
N LYS A 27 9.15 6.06 1.88
CA LYS A 27 8.45 7.26 2.38
C LYS A 27 8.16 7.13 3.87
N LEU A 28 7.67 5.99 4.33
CA LEU A 28 7.36 5.72 5.74
C LEU A 28 8.60 5.78 6.63
N ASP A 29 9.74 5.26 6.19
CA ASP A 29 10.99 5.29 6.95
C ASP A 29 11.46 6.73 7.24
N GLN A 30 11.22 7.65 6.30
CA GLN A 30 11.59 9.06 6.43
C GLN A 30 10.82 9.79 7.55
N PHE A 31 9.60 9.36 7.89
CA PHE A 31 8.76 10.06 8.89
C PHE A 31 9.40 10.13 10.27
N SER A 32 10.24 9.16 10.62
CA SER A 32 10.96 9.13 11.90
C SER A 32 11.90 10.33 12.10
N ALA A 33 12.40 10.91 10.99
CA ALA A 33 13.35 12.01 11.01
C ALA A 33 12.72 13.38 10.71
N LEU A 34 11.41 13.44 10.40
CA LEU A 34 10.73 14.69 10.08
C LEU A 34 10.55 15.58 11.30
N SER A 35 10.82 16.88 11.14
CA SER A 35 10.37 17.90 12.09
C SER A 35 8.85 18.04 12.09
N ASP A 36 8.31 18.60 13.16
CA ASP A 36 6.86 18.81 13.29
C ASP A 36 6.32 19.73 12.18
N ASP A 37 7.07 20.78 11.82
CA ASP A 37 6.70 21.73 10.75
C ASP A 37 6.60 21.08 9.37
N ALA A 38 7.40 20.03 9.10
CA ALA A 38 7.40 19.31 7.83
C ALA A 38 6.38 18.15 7.81
N PHE A 39 5.88 17.74 8.97
CA PHE A 39 5.14 16.49 9.15
C PHE A 39 3.82 16.49 8.37
N ALA A 40 3.04 17.57 8.45
CA ALA A 40 1.74 17.65 7.78
C ALA A 40 1.88 17.56 6.25
N SER A 41 2.84 18.28 5.67
CA SER A 41 3.11 18.25 4.24
C SER A 41 3.53 16.85 3.77
N ALA A 42 4.43 16.19 4.50
CA ALA A 42 4.85 14.84 4.17
C ALA A 42 3.71 13.81 4.29
N PHE A 43 2.81 13.99 5.27
CA PHE A 43 1.63 13.15 5.46
C PHE A 43 0.63 13.29 4.30
N GLU A 44 0.43 14.51 3.79
CA GLU A 44 -0.38 14.75 2.58
C GLU A 44 0.20 14.05 1.35
N GLU A 45 1.52 14.17 1.15
CA GLU A 45 2.20 13.46 0.06
C GLU A 45 2.09 11.94 0.19
N LEU A 46 2.17 11.40 1.42
CA LEU A 46 1.95 9.97 1.66
C LEU A 46 0.54 9.55 1.21
N ILE A 47 -0.49 10.31 1.58
CA ILE A 47 -1.88 10.00 1.18
C ILE A 47 -2.02 9.96 -0.34
N GLU A 48 -1.43 10.93 -1.06
CA GLU A 48 -1.50 10.95 -2.52
C GLU A 48 -0.78 9.76 -3.16
N ASN A 49 0.38 9.36 -2.63
CA ASN A 49 1.09 8.16 -3.10
C ASN A 49 0.26 6.88 -2.86
N VAL A 50 -0.35 6.75 -1.68
CA VAL A 50 -1.21 5.61 -1.34
C VAL A 50 -2.44 5.57 -2.25
N ARG A 51 -3.08 6.72 -2.47
CA ARG A 51 -4.25 6.83 -3.35
C ARG A 51 -3.91 6.47 -4.80
N ALA A 52 -2.76 6.91 -5.29
CA ALA A 52 -2.29 6.59 -6.64
C ALA A 52 -2.05 5.08 -6.80
N HIS A 53 -1.33 4.47 -5.86
CA HIS A 53 -1.08 3.02 -5.84
C HIS A 53 -2.38 2.21 -5.87
N PHE A 54 -3.30 2.51 -4.95
CA PHE A 54 -4.60 1.82 -4.91
C PHE A 54 -5.41 1.99 -6.19
N ALA A 55 -5.34 3.15 -6.84
CA ALA A 55 -6.03 3.37 -8.11
C ALA A 55 -5.46 2.51 -9.26
N GLU A 56 -4.15 2.28 -9.27
CA GLU A 56 -3.50 1.39 -10.25
C GLU A 56 -3.86 -0.08 -10.02
N GLU A 57 -3.84 -0.54 -8.77
CA GLU A 57 -4.29 -1.89 -8.41
C GLU A 57 -5.77 -2.11 -8.71
N GLU A 58 -6.63 -1.13 -8.42
CA GLU A 58 -8.05 -1.21 -8.73
C GLU A 58 -8.34 -1.29 -10.23
N GLN A 59 -7.55 -0.60 -11.06
CA GLN A 59 -7.60 -0.75 -12.51
C GLN A 59 -7.14 -2.15 -12.94
N ALA A 60 -6.05 -2.66 -12.35
CA ALA A 60 -5.56 -4.01 -12.63
C ALA A 60 -6.59 -5.09 -12.25
N MET A 61 -7.23 -4.95 -11.08
CA MET A 61 -8.30 -5.84 -10.62
C MET A 61 -9.49 -5.86 -11.58
N GLN A 62 -9.91 -4.68 -12.05
CA GLN A 62 -10.99 -4.57 -13.03
C GLN A 62 -10.62 -5.22 -14.37
N ALA A 63 -9.39 -5.04 -14.84
CA ALA A 63 -8.94 -5.55 -16.14
C ALA A 63 -8.88 -7.09 -16.22
N ILE A 64 -8.84 -7.79 -15.09
CA ILE A 64 -8.78 -9.25 -15.01
C ILE A 64 -10.03 -9.86 -14.36
N ASP A 65 -11.09 -9.08 -14.16
CA ASP A 65 -12.31 -9.49 -13.45
C ASP A 65 -12.02 -10.16 -12.09
N PHE A 66 -11.11 -9.57 -11.32
CA PHE A 66 -10.62 -10.17 -10.07
C PHE A 66 -11.76 -10.37 -9.06
N ALA A 67 -11.99 -11.63 -8.67
CA ALA A 67 -13.12 -11.99 -7.80
C ALA A 67 -13.08 -11.28 -6.43
N GLY A 68 -11.89 -10.93 -5.93
CA GLY A 68 -11.69 -10.25 -4.64
C GLY A 68 -11.91 -8.73 -4.64
N THR A 69 -12.25 -8.12 -5.79
CA THR A 69 -12.24 -6.66 -5.98
C THR A 69 -13.01 -5.89 -4.91
N SER A 70 -14.21 -6.33 -4.55
CA SER A 70 -15.06 -5.62 -3.57
C SER A 70 -14.42 -5.59 -2.17
N CYS A 71 -13.87 -6.72 -1.73
CA CYS A 71 -13.20 -6.82 -0.42
C CYS A 71 -11.91 -5.99 -0.39
N HIS A 72 -11.09 -6.12 -1.44
CA HIS A 72 -9.81 -5.42 -1.56
C HIS A 72 -9.99 -3.90 -1.55
N ARG A 73 -10.87 -3.38 -2.41
CA ARG A 73 -11.21 -1.95 -2.43
C ARG A 73 -11.81 -1.47 -1.11
N GLY A 74 -12.57 -2.33 -0.43
CA GLY A 74 -13.09 -2.04 0.90
C GLY A 74 -11.99 -1.74 1.92
N GLN A 75 -10.85 -2.45 1.84
CA GLN A 75 -9.68 -2.18 2.69
C GLN A 75 -8.96 -0.88 2.29
N HIS A 76 -8.82 -0.60 0.98
CA HIS A 76 -8.26 0.66 0.50
C HIS A 76 -9.01 1.88 1.03
N VAL A 77 -10.34 1.85 0.93
CA VAL A 77 -11.21 2.94 1.40
C VAL A 77 -11.05 3.15 2.91
N GLN A 78 -10.97 2.07 3.69
CA GLN A 78 -10.78 2.16 5.15
C GLN A 78 -9.42 2.76 5.50
N ALA A 79 -8.35 2.34 4.82
CA ALA A 79 -7.01 2.87 5.03
C ALA A 79 -6.92 4.37 4.69
N LEU A 80 -7.43 4.78 3.52
CA LEU A 80 -7.46 6.19 3.12
C LEU A 80 -8.31 7.04 4.06
N SER A 81 -9.46 6.53 4.53
CA SER A 81 -10.29 7.24 5.50
C SER A 81 -9.57 7.46 6.83
N ALA A 82 -8.85 6.45 7.34
CA ALA A 82 -8.06 6.58 8.56
C ALA A 82 -6.93 7.60 8.40
N LEU A 83 -6.20 7.57 7.28
CA LEU A 83 -5.15 8.56 7.00
C LEU A 83 -5.72 9.98 6.88
N HIS A 84 -6.84 10.17 6.18
CA HIS A 84 -7.46 11.49 6.08
C HIS A 84 -7.93 12.04 7.43
N HIS A 85 -8.48 11.19 8.31
CA HIS A 85 -8.83 11.60 9.67
C HIS A 85 -7.60 12.01 10.47
N ALA A 86 -6.50 11.25 10.38
CA ALA A 86 -5.24 11.60 11.04
C ALA A 86 -4.69 12.93 10.52
N LEU A 87 -4.75 13.20 9.22
CA LEU A 87 -4.31 14.46 8.65
C LEU A 87 -5.09 15.67 9.20
N GLN A 88 -6.40 15.55 9.41
CA GLN A 88 -7.17 16.64 10.03
C GLN A 88 -6.65 16.94 11.44
N ARG A 89 -6.42 15.89 12.24
CA ARG A 89 -5.88 16.01 13.60
C ARG A 89 -4.47 16.60 13.63
N ILE A 90 -3.61 16.19 12.70
CA ILE A 90 -2.27 16.74 12.50
C ILE A 90 -2.34 18.24 12.24
N ARG A 91 -3.24 18.70 11.36
CA ARG A 91 -3.44 20.12 11.05
C ARG A 91 -3.98 20.93 12.25
N GLU A 92 -4.64 20.28 13.19
CA GLU A 92 -5.07 20.85 14.47
C GLU A 92 -3.96 20.83 15.55
N GLY A 93 -2.75 20.37 15.21
CA GLY A 93 -1.59 20.34 16.10
C GLY A 93 -1.35 19.00 16.80
N ALA A 94 -2.15 17.96 16.52
CA ALA A 94 -1.98 16.63 17.09
C ALA A 94 -0.87 15.82 16.39
N ILE A 95 0.36 16.36 16.35
CA ILE A 95 1.50 15.75 15.65
C ILE A 95 1.87 14.38 16.25
N ALA A 96 1.82 14.24 17.57
CA ALA A 96 2.11 12.98 18.26
C ALA A 96 1.17 11.85 17.80
N GLU A 97 -0.13 12.12 17.70
CA GLU A 97 -1.12 11.17 17.16
C GLU A 97 -0.81 10.81 15.70
N GLY A 98 -0.40 11.81 14.90
CA GLY A 98 0.04 11.57 13.53
C GLY A 98 1.22 10.59 13.43
N ARG A 99 2.20 10.70 14.32
CA ARG A 99 3.35 9.78 14.39
C ARG A 99 2.93 8.36 14.79
N GLU A 100 1.98 8.23 15.71
CA GLU A 100 1.39 6.92 16.06
C GLU A 100 0.68 6.29 14.86
N VAL A 101 -0.11 7.08 14.12
CA VAL A 101 -0.81 6.62 12.92
C VAL A 101 0.15 6.13 11.84
N ILE A 102 1.31 6.78 11.64
CA ILE A 102 2.33 6.27 10.70
C ILE A 102 2.80 4.86 11.09
N GLY A 103 3.04 4.61 12.38
CA GLY A 103 3.43 3.29 12.87
C GLY A 103 2.34 2.23 12.66
N LEU A 104 1.08 2.59 12.85
CA LEU A 104 -0.07 1.71 12.59
C LEU A 104 -0.27 1.44 11.10
N PHE A 105 -0.13 2.48 10.26
CA PHE A 105 -0.26 2.37 8.82
C PHE A 105 0.86 1.51 8.22
N SER A 106 2.10 1.64 8.70
CA SER A 106 3.21 0.78 8.26
C SER A 106 2.94 -0.70 8.55
N GLN A 107 2.42 -1.02 9.74
CA GLN A 107 2.01 -2.39 10.07
C GLN A 107 0.87 -2.89 9.19
N TRP A 108 -0.14 -2.04 8.97
CA TRP A 108 -1.27 -2.36 8.09
C TRP A 108 -0.81 -2.62 6.65
N LEU A 109 0.08 -1.78 6.11
CA LEU A 109 0.60 -1.89 4.75
C LEU A 109 1.34 -3.23 4.56
N ASN A 110 2.21 -3.60 5.51
CA ASN A 110 2.91 -4.88 5.46
C ASN A 110 1.94 -6.07 5.44
N PHE A 111 0.90 -6.01 6.26
CA PHE A 111 -0.12 -7.05 6.28
C PHE A 111 -0.92 -7.09 4.97
N HIS A 112 -1.29 -5.94 4.43
CA HIS A 112 -2.04 -5.82 3.18
C HIS A 112 -1.25 -6.41 2.00
N ILE A 113 0.02 -6.02 1.86
CA ILE A 113 0.94 -6.53 0.84
C ILE A 113 1.07 -8.06 0.94
N GLY A 114 1.28 -8.58 2.15
CA GLY A 114 1.44 -10.01 2.39
C GLY A 114 0.15 -10.84 2.29
N SER A 115 -1.01 -10.23 2.03
CA SER A 115 -2.30 -10.92 1.99
C SER A 115 -3.09 -10.62 0.72
N MET A 116 -3.74 -9.46 0.64
CA MET A 116 -4.62 -9.07 -0.46
C MET A 116 -3.81 -8.85 -1.75
N ASP A 117 -2.71 -8.13 -1.66
CA ASP A 117 -1.88 -7.81 -2.84
C ASP A 117 -1.14 -9.05 -3.33
N ALA A 118 -0.66 -9.91 -2.42
CA ALA A 118 -0.08 -11.20 -2.77
C ALA A 118 -1.07 -12.10 -3.55
N MET A 119 -2.36 -12.08 -3.18
CA MET A 119 -3.40 -12.80 -3.91
C MET A 119 -3.66 -12.19 -5.30
N LEU A 120 -3.74 -10.87 -5.39
CA LEU A 120 -3.89 -10.17 -6.67
C LEU A 120 -2.71 -10.49 -7.59
N ALA A 121 -1.48 -10.36 -7.10
CA ALA A 121 -0.26 -10.63 -7.84
C ALA A 121 -0.18 -12.07 -8.36
N LEU A 122 -0.63 -13.05 -7.56
CA LEU A 122 -0.73 -14.44 -7.99
C LEU A 122 -1.60 -14.58 -9.25
N VAL A 123 -2.83 -14.05 -9.21
CA VAL A 123 -3.76 -14.11 -10.34
C VAL A 123 -3.23 -13.33 -11.54
N MET A 124 -2.60 -12.17 -11.32
CA MET A 124 -2.01 -11.39 -12.40
C MET A 124 -0.89 -12.13 -13.13
N ARG A 125 -0.01 -12.84 -12.41
CA ARG A 125 1.05 -13.65 -13.03
C ARG A 125 0.47 -14.81 -13.84
N ASP A 126 -0.58 -15.47 -13.34
CA ASP A 126 -1.25 -16.54 -14.06
C ASP A 126 -1.85 -16.02 -15.39
N VAL A 127 -2.57 -14.89 -15.35
CA VAL A 127 -3.12 -14.24 -16.55
C VAL A 127 -2.02 -13.82 -17.54
N GLN A 128 -0.88 -13.33 -17.05
CA GLN A 128 0.26 -12.97 -17.91
C GLN A 128 0.89 -14.21 -18.58
N ALA A 129 1.03 -15.31 -17.83
CA ALA A 129 1.55 -16.57 -18.37
C ALA A 129 0.63 -17.18 -19.45
N GLU A 130 -0.68 -17.15 -19.24
CA GLU A 130 -1.67 -17.60 -20.22
C GLU A 130 -1.61 -16.76 -21.51
N LYS A 131 -1.54 -15.43 -21.37
CA LYS A 131 -1.38 -14.52 -22.52
C LYS A 131 -0.09 -14.78 -23.29
N ALA A 132 1.03 -15.00 -22.60
CA ALA A 132 2.31 -15.31 -23.22
C ALA A 132 2.27 -16.63 -24.00
N SER A 133 1.60 -17.65 -23.46
CA SER A 133 1.40 -18.95 -24.13
C SER A 133 0.56 -18.82 -25.40
N CYS A 134 -0.50 -18.01 -25.38
CA CYS A 134 -1.36 -17.75 -26.54
C CYS A 134 -0.63 -17.00 -27.67
N VAL A 135 0.25 -16.05 -27.34
CA VAL A 135 1.04 -15.29 -28.33
C VAL A 135 2.17 -16.13 -28.94
N ALA A 136 2.65 -17.15 -28.23
CA ALA A 136 3.71 -18.05 -28.69
C ALA A 136 3.21 -19.24 -29.55
N ALA A 137 1.89 -19.44 -29.65
CA ALA A 137 1.23 -20.50 -30.42
C ALA A 137 0.77 -20.01 -31.80
#